data_AF-A0A7Z0BCF7-F1
#
_entry.id   AF-A0A7Z0BCF7-F1
#
_cell.length_a   1.000
_cell.length_b   1.000
_cell.length_c   1.000
_cell.angle_alpha   90.00
_cell.angle_beta   90.00
_cell.angle_gamma   90.00
#
_symmetry.space_group_name_H-M   'P 1'
#
loop_
_entity.id
_entity.type
_entity.pdbx_description
1 polymer ?
#
loop_
_entity_poly.entity_id
_entity_poly.type
_entity_poly.pdbx_seq_one_letter_code
_entity_poly.pdbx_strand_id
1 'polypeptide(L)'
;MFRRCGAALLCAAALSWADGAVSAEAAGAGWHVGETVRIIHPPVTRNWRGAATEALVTRIWYPVDPSVPEQPHDVGAPGDPLFVGHPIADGAPLSTARAKYPLLVLSHGTGGSVDSLDWLGAALAAHGYIVAGANHPGNNELEPLTRDGFMLWWERATDASEVLDGVLADPKLGAHVDRDRIGAVGFSLGGYTVLELAGARTDLAGFERFCTSPAADAICHPPEAARIRDASGAAVSLLDRSADDAASPETKASRARSGASYRDPRVKAVFAIAPALGEALTAESLAAIAIPVSLVAGGDDVTAPVDTNIERIAASMPKASVTLVPGAWHYTFLDTCLPAVAKRLAHICRDNPGVDRDAVHAKTAAQAIDFFAATLPAKQP
;
A
#
# COMPACT_ATOMS: atom_id res chain seq x y z
N MET A 1 21.84 45.84 15.58
CA MET A 1 20.58 45.12 15.82
C MET A 1 20.75 43.71 15.24
N PHE A 2 21.37 42.81 16.01
CA PHE A 2 21.68 41.44 15.59
C PHE A 2 20.46 40.54 15.87
N ARG A 3 19.84 39.98 14.84
CA ARG A 3 18.84 38.91 14.99
C ARG A 3 19.55 37.57 14.91
N ARG A 4 19.50 36.83 16.01
CA ARG A 4 19.97 35.45 16.16
C ARG A 4 19.08 34.51 15.34
N CYS A 5 19.66 33.80 14.39
CA CYS A 5 19.09 32.57 13.85
C CYS A 5 19.29 31.45 14.88
N GLY A 6 18.20 30.94 15.45
CA GLY A 6 18.21 29.68 16.19
C GLY A 6 17.78 28.57 15.24
N ALA A 7 18.74 27.79 14.74
CA ALA A 7 18.45 26.48 14.16
C ALA A 7 18.05 25.54 15.32
N ALA A 8 16.80 25.10 15.32
CA ALA A 8 16.35 24.02 16.20
C ALA A 8 16.79 22.69 15.56
N LEU A 9 17.80 22.05 16.15
CA LEU A 9 18.09 20.65 15.88
C LEU A 9 16.94 19.79 16.42
N LEU A 10 16.11 19.27 15.52
CA LEU A 10 15.19 18.18 15.81
C LEU A 10 15.99 16.87 15.81
N CYS A 11 16.27 16.33 16.99
CA CYS A 11 16.72 14.94 17.13
C CYS A 11 15.55 14.01 16.82
N ALA A 12 15.36 13.65 15.55
CA ALA A 12 14.68 12.43 15.20
C ALA A 12 15.60 11.27 15.59
N ALA A 13 15.20 10.46 16.56
CA ALA A 13 15.90 9.21 16.86
C ALA A 13 15.67 8.24 15.70
N ALA A 14 16.48 8.34 14.66
CA ALA A 14 16.57 7.31 13.63
C ALA A 14 17.03 6.02 14.33
N LEU A 15 16.14 5.04 14.42
CA LEU A 15 16.52 3.70 14.82
C LEU A 15 17.50 3.18 13.77
N SER A 16 18.76 3.05 14.16
CA SER A 16 19.81 2.54 13.30
C SER A 16 19.45 1.13 12.83
N TRP A 17 19.61 0.89 11.54
CA TRP A 17 19.75 -0.43 10.95
C TRP A 17 20.98 -1.12 11.55
N ALA A 18 20.83 -1.72 12.73
CA ALA A 18 21.87 -2.54 13.30
C ALA A 18 21.79 -3.93 12.66
N ASP A 19 22.92 -4.45 12.19
CA ASP A 19 23.14 -5.88 11.91
C ASP A 19 23.18 -6.68 13.23
N GLY A 20 22.13 -6.52 14.03
CA GLY A 20 21.88 -7.37 15.18
C GLY A 20 21.47 -8.73 14.66
N ALA A 21 22.26 -9.75 14.98
CA ALA A 21 21.83 -11.14 14.86
C ALA A 21 20.43 -11.25 15.47
N VAL A 22 19.46 -11.62 14.62
CA VAL A 22 18.08 -11.89 15.00
C VAL A 22 18.14 -12.90 16.15
N SER A 23 17.76 -12.47 17.35
CA SER A 23 17.53 -13.42 18.45
C SER A 23 16.56 -14.46 17.93
N ALA A 24 16.92 -15.74 18.06
CA ALA A 24 16.19 -16.91 17.58
C ALA A 24 14.86 -17.15 18.34
N GLU A 25 14.12 -16.09 18.62
CA GLU A 25 12.81 -16.03 19.27
C GLU A 25 11.81 -15.18 18.46
N ALA A 26 12.06 -14.94 17.18
CA ALA A 26 10.95 -14.81 16.22
C ALA A 26 10.29 -16.19 16.13
N ALA A 27 9.26 -16.42 16.95
CA ALA A 27 8.45 -17.62 16.91
C ALA A 27 8.05 -17.89 15.45
N GLY A 28 8.55 -18.99 14.87
CA GLY A 28 8.41 -19.28 13.45
C GLY A 28 6.95 -19.21 13.01
N ALA A 29 6.73 -18.79 11.77
CA ALA A 29 5.43 -18.82 11.10
C ALA A 29 4.65 -20.08 11.50
N GLY A 30 3.55 -19.89 12.23
CA GLY A 30 2.80 -21.01 12.81
C GLY A 30 1.64 -21.50 11.95
N TRP A 31 1.49 -20.92 10.75
CA TRP A 31 0.42 -21.17 9.81
C TRP A 31 1.01 -21.30 8.41
N HIS A 32 0.46 -22.21 7.63
CA HIS A 32 0.61 -22.13 6.18
C HIS A 32 -0.32 -21.02 5.64
N VAL A 33 -0.12 -20.62 4.39
CA VAL A 33 -0.82 -19.52 3.75
C VAL A 33 -1.82 -20.08 2.74
N GLY A 34 -3.09 -19.82 2.98
CA GLY A 34 -4.14 -20.00 1.99
C GLY A 34 -4.36 -18.71 1.22
N GLU A 35 -4.91 -18.85 0.02
CA GLU A 35 -5.19 -17.73 -0.85
C GLU A 35 -6.54 -17.88 -1.53
N THR A 36 -7.22 -16.76 -1.76
CA THR A 36 -8.45 -16.74 -2.54
C THR A 36 -8.71 -15.36 -3.14
N VAL A 37 -9.51 -15.30 -4.21
CA VAL A 37 -9.96 -14.04 -4.81
C VAL A 37 -11.46 -13.84 -4.56
N ARG A 38 -11.85 -12.60 -4.29
CA ARG A 38 -13.25 -12.14 -4.21
C ARG A 38 -13.48 -10.99 -5.17
N ILE A 39 -14.63 -11.00 -5.81
CA ILE A 39 -15.11 -9.88 -6.63
C ILE A 39 -16.18 -9.18 -5.80
N ILE A 40 -15.86 -7.98 -5.31
CA ILE A 40 -16.76 -7.22 -4.44
C ILE A 40 -17.45 -6.15 -5.29
N HIS A 41 -18.79 -6.14 -5.25
CA HIS A 41 -19.63 -5.10 -5.83
C HIS A 41 -20.33 -4.36 -4.69
N PRO A 42 -19.79 -3.21 -4.25
CA PRO A 42 -20.42 -2.48 -3.15
C PRO A 42 -21.79 -1.95 -3.58
N PRO A 43 -22.74 -1.81 -2.64
CA PRO A 43 -24.15 -1.57 -2.95
C PRO A 43 -24.44 -0.17 -3.51
N VAL A 44 -23.46 0.72 -3.49
CA VAL A 44 -23.56 2.09 -4.00
C VAL A 44 -23.18 2.15 -5.47
N THR A 45 -24.03 2.77 -6.28
CA THR A 45 -23.69 3.12 -7.66
C THR A 45 -22.50 4.07 -7.64
N ARG A 46 -21.48 3.77 -8.45
CA ARG A 46 -20.28 4.61 -8.55
C ARG A 46 -19.90 4.85 -10.00
N ASN A 47 -19.14 5.93 -10.20
CA ASN A 47 -18.28 6.04 -11.35
C ASN A 47 -17.05 5.16 -11.08
N TRP A 48 -16.88 4.07 -11.84
CA TRP A 48 -15.71 3.19 -11.78
C TRP A 48 -14.45 3.83 -12.36
N ARG A 49 -14.45 5.16 -12.55
CA ARG A 49 -13.35 5.96 -13.09
C ARG A 49 -12.94 5.46 -14.47
N GLY A 50 -13.92 4.98 -15.25
CA GLY A 50 -13.72 4.38 -16.57
C GLY A 50 -13.10 2.99 -16.58
N ALA A 51 -12.93 2.34 -15.42
CA ALA A 51 -12.42 0.98 -15.31
C ALA A 51 -13.33 0.00 -16.07
N ALA A 52 -12.72 -0.96 -16.76
CA ALA A 52 -13.43 -1.99 -17.50
C ALA A 52 -14.02 -3.07 -16.57
N THR A 53 -13.38 -3.33 -15.43
CA THR A 53 -13.78 -4.41 -14.53
C THR A 53 -15.04 -4.10 -13.72
N GLU A 54 -15.30 -2.82 -13.43
CA GLU A 54 -16.45 -2.35 -12.64
C GLU A 54 -16.72 -3.14 -11.33
N ALA A 55 -15.63 -3.57 -10.67
CA ALA A 55 -15.67 -4.30 -9.42
C ALA A 55 -14.36 -4.12 -8.64
N LEU A 56 -14.39 -4.39 -7.34
CA LEU A 56 -13.20 -4.46 -6.51
C LEU A 56 -12.69 -5.91 -6.51
N VAL A 57 -11.70 -6.19 -7.37
CA VAL A 57 -11.00 -7.49 -7.39
C VAL A 57 -10.07 -7.56 -6.19
N THR A 58 -10.38 -8.45 -5.25
CA THR A 58 -9.72 -8.52 -3.94
C THR A 58 -9.02 -9.86 -3.79
N ARG A 59 -7.70 -9.85 -3.61
CA ARG A 59 -6.92 -11.04 -3.23
C ARG A 59 -6.85 -11.12 -1.71
N ILE A 60 -7.04 -12.31 -1.15
CA ILE A 60 -7.06 -12.52 0.29
C ILE A 60 -6.09 -13.64 0.65
N TRP A 61 -5.08 -13.31 1.44
CA TRP A 61 -4.20 -14.27 2.10
C TRP A 61 -4.73 -14.55 3.50
N TYR A 62 -4.70 -15.80 3.93
CA TYR A 62 -5.23 -16.17 5.23
C TYR A 62 -4.53 -17.38 5.85
N PRO A 63 -4.61 -17.55 7.18
CA PRO A 63 -3.91 -18.62 7.86
C PRO A 63 -4.56 -19.98 7.61
N VAL A 64 -3.76 -20.98 7.24
CA VAL A 64 -4.15 -22.37 6.99
C VAL A 64 -3.41 -23.29 7.97
N ASP A 65 -4.03 -24.43 8.27
CA ASP A 65 -3.42 -25.44 9.13
C ASP A 65 -2.09 -25.94 8.53
N PRO A 66 -0.98 -25.97 9.31
CA PRO A 66 0.34 -26.40 8.81
C PRO A 66 0.39 -27.85 8.28
N SER A 67 -0.62 -28.68 8.55
CA SER A 67 -0.73 -30.02 7.96
C SER A 67 -1.15 -30.02 6.48
N VAL A 68 -1.71 -28.91 5.97
CA VAL A 68 -2.10 -28.78 4.56
C VAL A 68 -0.90 -28.29 3.76
N PRO A 69 -0.36 -29.04 2.79
CA PRO A 69 0.87 -28.67 2.10
C PRO A 69 0.70 -27.42 1.23
N GLU A 70 1.70 -26.54 1.26
CA GLU A 70 1.83 -25.43 0.33
C GLU A 70 2.52 -25.88 -0.97
N GLN A 71 2.18 -25.23 -2.07
CA GLN A 71 2.81 -25.43 -3.36
C GLN A 71 3.44 -24.12 -3.84
N PRO A 72 4.65 -24.15 -4.40
CA PRO A 72 5.22 -23.00 -5.09
C PRO A 72 4.31 -22.55 -6.22
N HIS A 73 4.25 -21.25 -6.45
CA HIS A 73 3.55 -20.66 -7.57
C HIS A 73 4.28 -19.42 -8.06
N ASP A 74 3.98 -19.01 -9.29
CA ASP A 74 4.45 -17.75 -9.85
C ASP A 74 3.29 -16.75 -9.86
N VAL A 75 3.62 -15.48 -9.67
CA VAL A 75 2.65 -14.38 -9.59
C VAL A 75 2.68 -13.52 -10.85
N GLY A 76 1.50 -13.22 -11.39
CA GLY A 76 1.31 -12.36 -12.56
C GLY A 76 0.13 -12.80 -13.41
N ALA A 77 0.00 -12.22 -14.60
CA ALA A 77 -1.08 -12.55 -15.52
C ALA A 77 -0.97 -14.02 -15.98
N PRO A 78 -2.10 -14.74 -16.20
CA PRO A 78 -2.07 -16.09 -16.73
C PRO A 78 -1.26 -16.18 -18.04
N GLY A 79 -0.17 -16.96 -18.01
CA GLY A 79 0.73 -17.15 -19.16
C GLY A 79 1.84 -16.11 -19.34
N ASP A 80 1.90 -15.07 -18.49
CA ASP A 80 3.01 -14.09 -18.43
C ASP A 80 3.31 -13.72 -16.96
N PRO A 81 3.73 -14.70 -16.12
CA PRO A 81 4.06 -14.42 -14.74
C PRO A 81 5.29 -13.51 -14.65
N LEU A 82 5.30 -12.64 -13.65
CA LEU A 82 6.36 -11.64 -13.46
C LEU A 82 7.21 -11.90 -12.23
N PHE A 83 6.61 -12.45 -11.16
CA PHE A 83 7.24 -12.55 -9.86
C PHE A 83 7.24 -13.99 -9.35
N VAL A 84 8.22 -14.30 -8.49
CA VAL A 84 8.26 -15.53 -7.71
C VAL A 84 7.25 -15.37 -6.57
N GLY A 85 6.22 -16.21 -6.54
CA GLY A 85 5.24 -16.23 -5.46
C GLY A 85 5.72 -17.04 -4.26
N HIS A 86 5.20 -16.70 -3.08
CA HIS A 86 5.36 -17.51 -1.88
C HIS A 86 4.56 -18.80 -2.01
N PRO A 87 5.01 -19.94 -1.45
CA PRO A 87 4.22 -21.15 -1.47
C PRO A 87 2.83 -20.93 -0.83
N ILE A 88 1.78 -21.46 -1.46
CA ILE A 88 0.39 -21.35 -0.95
C ILE A 88 -0.32 -22.69 -0.94
N ALA A 89 -1.23 -22.85 0.01
CA ALA A 89 -2.25 -23.89 0.06
C ALA A 89 -3.53 -23.37 -0.66
N ASP A 90 -3.49 -23.34 -1.99
CA ASP A 90 -4.56 -22.77 -2.82
C ASP A 90 -5.93 -23.41 -2.52
N GLY A 91 -6.93 -22.57 -2.26
CA GLY A 91 -8.31 -22.98 -1.97
C GLY A 91 -8.51 -23.75 -0.66
N ALA A 92 -7.47 -23.91 0.17
CA ALA A 92 -7.58 -24.57 1.47
C ALA A 92 -8.50 -23.79 2.44
N PRO A 93 -9.19 -24.45 3.37
CA PRO A 93 -10.03 -23.75 4.34
C PRO A 93 -9.18 -22.94 5.33
N LEU A 94 -9.72 -21.79 5.77
CA LEU A 94 -9.17 -21.03 6.89
C LEU A 94 -8.96 -21.95 8.11
N SER A 95 -7.81 -21.82 8.76
CA SER A 95 -7.48 -22.60 9.97
C SER A 95 -8.51 -22.39 11.07
N THR A 96 -8.93 -23.47 11.71
CA THR A 96 -9.85 -23.45 12.86
C THR A 96 -9.13 -23.31 14.20
N ALA A 97 -7.80 -23.15 14.20
CA ALA A 97 -6.99 -23.00 15.41
C ALA A 97 -7.36 -21.75 16.23
N ARG A 98 -7.96 -20.73 15.60
CA ARG A 98 -8.57 -19.57 16.26
C ARG A 98 -9.99 -19.38 15.77
N ALA A 99 -10.89 -18.98 16.66
CA ALA A 99 -12.26 -18.62 16.30
C ALA A 99 -12.29 -17.34 15.43
N LYS A 100 -11.41 -16.38 15.76
CA LYS A 100 -11.28 -15.11 15.05
C LYS A 100 -9.82 -14.73 14.80
N TYR A 101 -9.57 -14.04 13.70
CA TYR A 101 -8.29 -13.53 13.26
C TYR A 101 -8.36 -12.01 13.06
N PRO A 102 -7.29 -11.26 13.41
CA PRO A 102 -7.16 -9.86 13.00
C PRO A 102 -7.17 -9.74 11.47
N LEU A 103 -7.63 -8.59 10.97
CA LEU A 103 -7.74 -8.30 9.55
C LEU A 103 -6.88 -7.10 9.17
N LEU A 104 -6.11 -7.22 8.10
CA LEU A 104 -5.34 -6.14 7.50
C LEU A 104 -5.84 -5.86 6.09
N VAL A 105 -6.13 -4.61 5.76
CA VAL A 105 -6.35 -4.22 4.37
C VAL A 105 -5.01 -3.83 3.74
N LEU A 106 -4.71 -4.37 2.57
CA LEU A 106 -3.48 -4.13 1.81
C LEU A 106 -3.78 -3.29 0.57
N SER A 107 -2.98 -2.25 0.32
CA SER A 107 -3.11 -1.39 -0.87
C SER A 107 -1.79 -1.26 -1.64
N HIS A 108 -1.85 -1.44 -2.96
CA HIS A 108 -0.65 -1.52 -3.81
C HIS A 108 -0.14 -0.16 -4.34
N GLY A 109 1.01 -0.13 -5.01
CA GLY A 109 1.52 1.10 -5.65
C GLY A 109 0.73 1.54 -6.88
N THR A 110 1.02 2.72 -7.43
CA THR A 110 0.32 3.25 -8.62
C THR A 110 0.35 2.25 -9.78
N GLY A 111 -0.82 1.88 -10.30
CA GLY A 111 -0.94 1.01 -11.49
C GLY A 111 -0.31 -0.39 -11.39
N GLY A 112 0.05 -0.83 -10.18
CA GLY A 112 0.45 -2.21 -9.90
C GLY A 112 -0.75 -3.09 -9.54
N SER A 113 -0.51 -4.19 -8.87
CA SER A 113 -1.54 -5.05 -8.28
C SER A 113 -1.11 -5.48 -6.88
N VAL A 114 -2.06 -5.89 -6.03
CA VAL A 114 -1.69 -6.46 -4.72
C VAL A 114 -0.90 -7.76 -4.83
N ASP A 115 -0.99 -8.41 -5.99
CA ASP A 115 -0.21 -9.59 -6.35
C ASP A 115 1.30 -9.27 -6.31
N SER A 116 1.73 -8.05 -6.67
CA SER A 116 3.14 -7.62 -6.57
C SER A 116 3.64 -7.35 -5.14
N LEU A 117 2.80 -7.64 -4.12
CA LEU A 117 3.08 -7.55 -2.69
C LEU A 117 2.77 -8.88 -1.99
N ASP A 118 2.85 -10.00 -2.71
CA ASP A 118 2.60 -11.34 -2.19
C ASP A 118 3.52 -11.65 -1.00
N TRP A 119 4.80 -11.24 -1.06
CA TRP A 119 5.74 -11.38 0.07
C TRP A 119 5.21 -10.83 1.40
N LEU A 120 4.47 -9.72 1.36
CA LEU A 120 3.94 -9.09 2.55
C LEU A 120 2.61 -9.73 2.96
N GLY A 121 1.74 -9.99 1.99
CA GLY A 121 0.46 -10.68 2.21
C GLY A 121 0.65 -12.06 2.84
N ALA A 122 1.53 -12.87 2.25
CA ALA A 122 1.87 -14.20 2.72
C ALA A 122 2.57 -14.17 4.08
N ALA A 123 3.56 -13.31 4.29
CA ALA A 123 4.26 -13.22 5.58
C ALA A 123 3.32 -12.84 6.73
N LEU A 124 2.41 -11.89 6.51
CA LEU A 124 1.40 -11.51 7.50
C LEU A 124 0.40 -12.66 7.73
N ALA A 125 -0.07 -13.34 6.69
CA ALA A 125 -0.97 -14.48 6.82
C ALA A 125 -0.34 -15.65 7.60
N ALA A 126 0.92 -15.95 7.35
CA ALA A 126 1.71 -16.96 8.05
C ALA A 126 1.88 -16.64 9.56
N HIS A 127 1.62 -15.40 9.98
CA HIS A 127 1.61 -14.94 11.37
C HIS A 127 0.19 -14.73 11.93
N GLY A 128 -0.83 -15.28 11.27
CA GLY A 128 -2.19 -15.36 11.81
C GLY A 128 -3.05 -14.13 11.55
N TYR A 129 -2.80 -13.39 10.46
CA TYR A 129 -3.67 -12.31 9.98
C TYR A 129 -4.47 -12.78 8.76
N ILE A 130 -5.72 -12.33 8.64
CA ILE A 130 -6.38 -12.30 7.32
C ILE A 130 -5.91 -11.00 6.65
N VAL A 131 -5.43 -11.07 5.42
CA VAL A 131 -4.94 -9.90 4.67
C VAL A 131 -5.74 -9.77 3.39
N ALA A 132 -6.44 -8.65 3.22
CA ALA A 132 -7.29 -8.39 2.06
C ALA A 132 -6.69 -7.26 1.19
N GLY A 133 -6.13 -7.64 0.06
CA GLY A 133 -5.55 -6.73 -0.92
C GLY A 133 -6.56 -6.16 -1.90
N ALA A 134 -6.69 -4.84 -1.94
CA ALA A 134 -7.58 -4.12 -2.86
C ALA A 134 -6.87 -3.77 -4.18
N ASN A 135 -7.33 -4.29 -5.32
CA ASN A 135 -6.97 -3.76 -6.63
C ASN A 135 -7.92 -2.63 -7.02
N HIS A 136 -7.37 -1.44 -7.27
CA HIS A 136 -8.14 -0.21 -7.40
C HIS A 136 -8.59 0.05 -8.84
N PRO A 137 -9.91 0.09 -9.12
CA PRO A 137 -10.43 0.25 -10.48
C PRO A 137 -9.84 1.47 -11.21
N GLY A 138 -9.33 1.22 -12.43
CA GLY A 138 -8.69 2.21 -13.30
C GLY A 138 -7.27 2.61 -12.89
N ASN A 139 -6.77 2.09 -11.76
CA ASN A 139 -5.40 2.28 -11.29
C ASN A 139 -4.77 0.98 -10.80
N ASN A 140 -4.89 -0.11 -11.58
CA ASN A 140 -4.29 -1.39 -11.27
C ASN A 140 -3.77 -2.09 -12.54
N GLU A 141 -3.05 -3.20 -12.39
CA GLU A 141 -2.44 -3.97 -13.49
C GLU A 141 -3.41 -4.97 -14.16
N LEU A 142 -4.52 -5.30 -13.51
CA LEU A 142 -5.46 -6.31 -14.01
C LEU A 142 -6.32 -5.82 -15.19
N GLU A 143 -6.29 -4.51 -15.45
CA GLU A 143 -7.03 -3.84 -16.50
C GLU A 143 -6.27 -2.59 -17.01
N PRO A 144 -6.64 -2.01 -18.17
CA PRO A 144 -6.02 -0.78 -18.64
C PRO A 144 -6.15 0.37 -17.63
N LEU A 145 -5.06 1.13 -17.44
CA LEU A 145 -5.10 2.35 -16.63
C LEU A 145 -5.97 3.41 -17.31
N THR A 146 -6.76 4.10 -16.49
CA THR A 146 -7.60 5.21 -16.94
C THR A 146 -7.09 6.53 -16.37
N ARG A 147 -7.36 7.64 -17.07
CA ARG A 147 -6.99 8.97 -16.57
C ARG A 147 -7.62 9.25 -15.21
N ASP A 148 -8.91 8.96 -15.05
CA ASP A 148 -9.62 9.23 -13.81
C ASP A 148 -9.21 8.27 -12.67
N GLY A 149 -8.94 7.00 -12.98
CA GLY A 149 -8.40 6.06 -12.00
C GLY A 149 -7.05 6.53 -11.46
N PHE A 150 -6.21 7.09 -12.34
CA PHE A 150 -4.91 7.63 -11.98
C PHE A 150 -5.00 8.96 -11.21
N MET A 151 -5.86 9.89 -11.64
CA MET A 151 -5.90 11.27 -11.13
C MET A 151 -6.81 11.48 -9.92
N LEU A 152 -7.75 10.57 -9.65
CA LEU A 152 -8.67 10.63 -8.52
C LEU A 152 -8.20 9.67 -7.42
N TRP A 153 -6.92 9.72 -7.08
CA TRP A 153 -6.28 8.70 -6.23
C TRP A 153 -6.86 8.63 -4.81
N TRP A 154 -7.47 9.69 -4.29
CA TRP A 154 -8.16 9.69 -2.99
C TRP A 154 -9.36 8.72 -2.95
N GLU A 155 -9.93 8.37 -4.11
CA GLU A 155 -10.99 7.37 -4.20
C GLU A 155 -10.52 5.98 -3.74
N ARG A 156 -9.21 5.73 -3.74
CA ARG A 156 -8.63 4.46 -3.29
C ARG A 156 -8.89 4.18 -1.82
N ALA A 157 -9.00 5.21 -0.97
CA ALA A 157 -9.38 5.02 0.43
C ALA A 157 -10.84 4.55 0.58
N THR A 158 -11.72 4.99 -0.33
CA THR A 158 -13.10 4.49 -0.40
C THR A 158 -13.11 3.03 -0.86
N ASP A 159 -12.39 2.71 -1.94
CA ASP A 159 -12.26 1.33 -2.43
C ASP A 159 -11.78 0.38 -1.31
N ALA A 160 -10.75 0.79 -0.54
CA ALA A 160 -10.21 -0.02 0.56
C ALA A 160 -11.21 -0.23 1.71
N SER A 161 -12.00 0.79 2.05
CA SER A 161 -13.07 0.69 3.06
C SER A 161 -14.20 -0.24 2.62
N GLU A 162 -14.48 -0.31 1.33
CA GLU A 162 -15.48 -1.20 0.75
C GLU A 162 -14.97 -2.63 0.56
N VAL A 163 -13.68 -2.83 0.31
CA VAL A 163 -13.05 -4.15 0.44
C VAL A 163 -13.21 -4.66 1.87
N LEU A 164 -13.00 -3.81 2.87
CA LEU A 164 -13.25 -4.16 4.26
C LEU A 164 -14.72 -4.56 4.50
N ASP A 165 -15.69 -3.82 3.97
CA ASP A 165 -17.10 -4.21 4.03
C ASP A 165 -17.36 -5.58 3.41
N GLY A 166 -16.84 -5.83 2.20
CA GLY A 166 -17.05 -7.08 1.49
C GLY A 166 -16.41 -8.28 2.19
N VAL A 167 -15.22 -8.13 2.79
CA VAL A 167 -14.59 -9.19 3.59
C VAL A 167 -15.36 -9.47 4.88
N LEU A 168 -15.87 -8.42 5.54
CA LEU A 168 -16.69 -8.58 6.75
C LEU A 168 -18.05 -9.22 6.47
N ALA A 169 -18.56 -9.10 5.25
CA ALA A 169 -19.78 -9.73 4.76
C ALA A 169 -19.53 -11.10 4.09
N ASP A 170 -18.27 -11.50 3.87
CA ASP A 170 -17.93 -12.76 3.21
C ASP A 170 -18.46 -13.96 4.03
N PRO A 171 -19.19 -14.91 3.42
CA PRO A 171 -19.83 -16.00 4.13
C PRO A 171 -18.85 -17.03 4.71
N LYS A 172 -17.62 -17.09 4.19
CA LYS A 172 -16.57 -18.01 4.65
C LYS A 172 -15.59 -17.35 5.61
N LEU A 173 -15.34 -16.05 5.49
CA LEU A 173 -14.33 -15.33 6.26
C LEU A 173 -14.91 -14.37 7.30
N GLY A 174 -16.03 -13.71 7.01
CA GLY A 174 -16.55 -12.58 7.81
C GLY A 174 -16.95 -12.95 9.25
N ALA A 175 -17.33 -14.20 9.50
CA ALA A 175 -17.59 -14.73 10.84
C ALA A 175 -16.30 -14.91 11.67
N HIS A 176 -15.17 -15.08 10.99
CA HIS A 176 -13.85 -15.30 11.57
C HIS A 176 -13.00 -14.02 11.67
N VAL A 177 -13.52 -12.86 11.29
CA VAL A 177 -12.80 -11.60 11.47
C VAL A 177 -13.03 -11.06 12.89
N ASP A 178 -11.93 -10.76 13.58
CA ASP A 178 -11.94 -9.94 14.78
C ASP A 178 -12.08 -8.46 14.41
N ARG A 179 -13.32 -7.96 14.51
CA ARG A 179 -13.70 -6.59 14.14
C ARG A 179 -13.06 -5.51 15.03
N ASP A 180 -12.51 -5.87 16.19
CA ASP A 180 -11.80 -4.93 17.05
C ASP A 180 -10.32 -4.81 16.69
N ARG A 181 -9.81 -5.68 15.81
CA ARG A 181 -8.39 -5.79 15.43
C ARG A 181 -8.23 -5.67 13.91
N ILE A 182 -8.54 -4.48 13.41
CA ILE A 182 -8.41 -4.14 11.99
C ILE A 182 -7.28 -3.11 11.81
N GLY A 183 -6.33 -3.41 10.94
CA GLY A 183 -5.25 -2.51 10.52
C GLY A 183 -5.23 -2.30 9.01
N ALA A 184 -4.33 -1.45 8.54
CA ALA A 184 -4.09 -1.28 7.12
C ALA A 184 -2.59 -1.17 6.82
N VAL A 185 -2.19 -1.70 5.68
CA VAL A 185 -0.81 -1.69 5.19
C VAL A 185 -0.79 -1.30 3.72
N GLY A 186 0.19 -0.53 3.28
CA GLY A 186 0.24 -0.12 1.88
C GLY A 186 1.60 0.34 1.41
N PHE A 187 1.84 0.15 0.11
CA PHE A 187 3.08 0.51 -0.57
C PHE A 187 2.88 1.66 -1.55
N SER A 188 3.80 2.64 -1.59
CA SER A 188 3.77 3.75 -2.55
C SER A 188 2.47 4.56 -2.45
N LEU A 189 1.69 4.68 -3.53
CA LEU A 189 0.34 5.27 -3.49
C LEU A 189 -0.62 4.52 -2.55
N GLY A 190 -0.38 3.23 -2.33
CA GLY A 190 -1.04 2.46 -1.28
C GLY A 190 -0.65 2.91 0.13
N GLY A 191 0.60 3.35 0.33
CA GLY A 191 1.06 3.97 1.59
C GLY A 191 0.32 5.28 1.88
N TYR A 192 0.15 6.12 0.86
CA TYR A 192 -0.75 7.27 0.91
C TYR A 192 -2.20 6.86 1.25
N THR A 193 -2.72 5.83 0.57
CA THR A 193 -4.11 5.36 0.72
C THR A 193 -4.39 4.95 2.17
N VAL A 194 -3.48 4.22 2.81
CA VAL A 194 -3.67 3.81 4.21
C VAL A 194 -3.48 4.95 5.20
N LEU A 195 -2.71 5.99 4.86
CA LEU A 195 -2.66 7.22 5.66
C LEU A 195 -3.99 7.99 5.58
N GLU A 196 -4.67 8.03 4.44
CA GLU A 196 -6.03 8.59 4.35
C GLU A 196 -7.03 7.77 5.18
N LEU A 197 -6.93 6.44 5.18
CA LEU A 197 -7.71 5.59 6.08
C LEU A 197 -7.42 5.90 7.56
N ALA A 198 -6.25 6.41 7.91
CA ALA A 198 -5.91 6.88 9.27
C ALA A 198 -6.43 8.29 9.58
N GLY A 199 -6.80 9.05 8.56
CA GLY A 199 -7.35 10.41 8.67
C GLY A 199 -6.49 11.51 8.05
N ALA A 200 -5.43 11.17 7.32
CA ALA A 200 -4.77 12.12 6.44
C ALA A 200 -5.75 12.65 5.38
N ARG A 201 -5.48 13.85 4.85
CA ARG A 201 -6.33 14.51 3.85
C ARG A 201 -5.50 15.13 2.74
N THR A 202 -5.99 14.98 1.51
CA THR A 202 -5.42 15.59 0.31
C THR A 202 -5.46 17.11 0.34
N ASP A 203 -4.33 17.76 0.08
CA ASP A 203 -4.23 19.14 -0.44
C ASP A 203 -3.95 19.09 -1.94
N LEU A 204 -5.00 18.87 -2.73
CA LEU A 204 -4.87 18.78 -4.19
C LEU A 204 -4.28 20.07 -4.79
N ALA A 205 -4.70 21.23 -4.29
CA ALA A 205 -4.20 22.51 -4.77
C ALA A 205 -2.73 22.73 -4.38
N GLY A 206 -2.31 22.28 -3.19
CA GLY A 206 -0.92 22.25 -2.75
C GLY A 206 -0.06 21.39 -3.64
N PHE A 207 -0.51 20.18 -3.94
CA PHE A 207 0.18 19.27 -4.84
C PHE A 207 0.34 19.85 -6.26
N GLU A 208 -0.72 20.45 -6.82
CA GLU A 208 -0.65 21.11 -8.13
C GLU A 208 0.36 22.28 -8.14
N ARG A 209 0.44 23.07 -7.05
CA ARG A 209 1.45 24.13 -6.89
C ARG A 209 2.86 23.55 -6.78
N PHE A 210 3.05 22.48 -6.02
CA PHE A 210 4.33 21.80 -5.90
C PHE A 210 4.84 21.32 -7.27
N CYS A 211 4.00 20.60 -8.02
CA CYS A 211 4.36 20.05 -9.33
C CYS A 211 4.54 21.08 -10.45
N THR A 212 4.16 22.34 -10.22
CA THR A 212 4.42 23.45 -11.16
C THR A 212 5.53 24.38 -10.69
N SER A 213 6.17 24.07 -9.54
CA SER A 213 7.26 24.85 -8.97
C SER A 213 8.64 24.31 -9.37
N PRO A 214 9.72 25.09 -9.15
CA PRO A 214 11.09 24.58 -9.30
C PRO A 214 11.48 23.46 -8.32
N ALA A 215 10.66 23.19 -7.29
CA ALA A 215 10.88 22.11 -6.34
C ALA A 215 10.21 20.80 -6.76
N ALA A 216 9.49 20.77 -7.90
CA ALA A 216 8.88 19.56 -8.42
C ALA A 216 9.91 18.44 -8.62
N ASP A 217 9.53 17.22 -8.29
CA ASP A 217 10.40 16.04 -8.35
C ASP A 217 9.74 14.89 -9.13
N ALA A 218 10.30 13.68 -8.98
CA ALA A 218 9.84 12.47 -9.66
C ALA A 218 8.37 12.12 -9.38
N ILE A 219 7.80 12.49 -8.22
CA ILE A 219 6.41 12.11 -7.87
C ILE A 219 5.37 12.82 -8.74
N CYS A 220 5.75 13.94 -9.36
CA CYS A 220 4.92 14.68 -10.31
C CYS A 220 4.86 14.02 -11.70
N HIS A 221 5.76 13.07 -11.98
CA HIS A 221 5.90 12.39 -13.26
C HIS A 221 6.06 10.87 -13.08
N PRO A 222 5.09 10.19 -12.45
CA PRO A 222 5.18 8.75 -12.19
C PRO A 222 5.31 7.98 -13.51
N PRO A 223 6.27 7.04 -13.63
CA PRO A 223 6.53 6.34 -14.89
C PRO A 223 5.32 5.54 -15.39
N GLU A 224 4.44 5.11 -14.48
CA GLU A 224 3.22 4.39 -14.80
C GLU A 224 2.22 5.21 -15.62
N ALA A 225 2.28 6.54 -15.55
CA ALA A 225 1.43 7.42 -16.36
C ALA A 225 1.63 7.19 -17.87
N ALA A 226 2.82 6.72 -18.28
CA ALA A 226 3.13 6.39 -19.66
C ALA A 226 2.28 5.21 -20.21
N ARG A 227 1.55 4.48 -19.36
CA ARG A 227 0.64 3.38 -19.75
C ARG A 227 -0.80 3.85 -20.02
N ILE A 228 -1.15 5.09 -19.68
CA ILE A 228 -2.53 5.59 -19.85
C ILE A 228 -2.84 5.81 -21.33
N ARG A 229 -3.98 5.29 -21.78
CA ARG A 229 -4.48 5.42 -23.15
C ARG A 229 -5.91 5.95 -23.16
N ASP A 230 -6.29 6.66 -24.20
CA ASP A 230 -7.69 7.01 -24.45
C ASP A 230 -8.44 5.85 -25.12
N ALA A 231 -9.74 6.04 -25.39
CA ALA A 231 -10.58 5.04 -26.04
C ALA A 231 -10.13 4.67 -27.46
N SER A 232 -9.32 5.52 -28.12
CA SER A 232 -8.72 5.24 -29.43
C SER A 232 -7.37 4.51 -29.34
N GLY A 233 -6.83 4.35 -28.13
CA GLY A 233 -5.50 3.80 -27.90
C GLY A 233 -4.37 4.81 -27.99
N ALA A 234 -4.65 6.12 -28.06
CA ALA A 234 -3.64 7.17 -28.06
C ALA A 234 -3.14 7.46 -26.65
N ALA A 235 -1.88 7.88 -26.51
CA ALA A 235 -1.31 8.25 -25.21
C ALA A 235 -1.99 9.51 -24.65
N VAL A 236 -2.35 9.48 -23.37
CA VAL A 236 -2.98 10.61 -22.67
C VAL A 236 -1.95 11.29 -21.79
N SER A 237 -1.80 12.61 -21.95
CA SER A 237 -0.99 13.42 -21.04
C SER A 237 -1.79 13.77 -19.78
N LEU A 238 -1.24 13.46 -18.61
CA LEU A 238 -1.81 13.91 -17.33
C LEU A 238 -1.64 15.42 -17.10
N LEU A 239 -0.67 16.04 -17.78
CA LEU A 239 -0.41 17.48 -17.71
C LEU A 239 -1.34 18.30 -18.61
N ASP A 240 -2.04 17.64 -19.53
CA ASP A 240 -3.04 18.30 -20.36
C ASP A 240 -4.31 18.54 -19.55
N ARG A 241 -4.49 19.80 -19.15
CA ARG A 241 -5.67 20.29 -18.41
C ARG A 241 -6.84 20.65 -19.32
N SER A 242 -6.70 20.63 -20.66
CA SER A 242 -7.83 20.86 -21.56
C SER A 242 -8.94 19.81 -21.39
N ALA A 243 -8.55 18.60 -20.95
CA ALA A 243 -9.46 17.53 -20.58
C ALA A 243 -10.21 17.80 -19.25
N ASP A 244 -9.77 18.73 -18.41
CA ASP A 244 -10.44 19.04 -17.14
C ASP A 244 -11.76 19.80 -17.38
N ASP A 245 -11.81 20.66 -18.40
CA ASP A 245 -13.04 21.37 -18.80
C ASP A 245 -14.11 20.38 -19.30
N ALA A 246 -13.67 19.35 -20.02
CA ALA A 246 -14.48 18.26 -20.54
C ALA A 246 -14.77 17.15 -19.51
N ALA A 247 -14.30 17.27 -18.26
CA ALA A 247 -14.51 16.25 -17.25
C ALA A 247 -16.00 16.02 -16.96
N SER A 248 -16.35 14.74 -16.73
CA SER A 248 -17.72 14.34 -16.41
C SER A 248 -18.20 14.97 -15.09
N PRO A 249 -19.53 15.06 -14.88
CA PRO A 249 -20.07 15.51 -13.59
C PRO A 249 -19.53 14.73 -12.40
N GLU A 250 -19.34 13.42 -12.55
CA GLU A 250 -18.82 12.54 -11.51
C GLU A 250 -17.35 12.83 -11.19
N THR A 251 -16.53 13.10 -12.22
CA THR A 251 -15.11 13.46 -12.04
C THR A 251 -14.98 14.83 -11.39
N LYS A 252 -15.82 15.80 -11.77
CA LYS A 252 -15.90 17.11 -11.11
C LYS A 252 -16.33 16.98 -9.64
N ALA A 253 -17.33 16.15 -9.36
CA ALA A 253 -17.79 15.88 -7.99
C ALA A 253 -16.71 15.20 -7.14
N SER A 254 -15.94 14.27 -7.72
CA SER A 254 -14.78 13.65 -7.06
C SER A 254 -13.69 14.66 -6.74
N ARG A 255 -13.28 15.49 -7.69
CA ARG A 255 -12.27 16.53 -7.46
C ARG A 255 -12.68 17.52 -6.37
N ALA A 256 -13.96 17.92 -6.36
CA ALA A 256 -14.50 18.83 -5.34
C ALA A 256 -14.42 18.27 -3.92
N ARG A 257 -14.35 16.94 -3.75
CA ARG A 257 -14.24 16.27 -2.46
C ARG A 257 -12.87 15.63 -2.20
N SER A 258 -11.85 15.96 -3.00
CA SER A 258 -10.48 15.44 -2.85
C SER A 258 -9.90 15.61 -1.45
N GLY A 259 -10.16 16.74 -0.78
CA GLY A 259 -9.73 17.01 0.60
C GLY A 259 -10.70 16.57 1.69
N ALA A 260 -11.74 15.78 1.35
CA ALA A 260 -12.65 15.22 2.35
C ALA A 260 -11.93 14.24 3.28
N SER A 261 -12.58 13.88 4.38
CA SER A 261 -12.05 12.86 5.29
C SER A 261 -12.46 11.47 4.82
N TYR A 262 -11.47 10.64 4.48
CA TYR A 262 -11.65 9.21 4.18
C TYR A 262 -11.28 8.28 5.33
N ARG A 263 -11.19 8.84 6.56
CA ARG A 263 -10.95 8.08 7.78
C ARG A 263 -11.97 6.94 7.93
N ASP A 264 -11.47 5.70 7.94
CA ASP A 264 -12.25 4.55 8.39
C ASP A 264 -12.03 4.35 9.91
N PRO A 265 -13.08 4.47 10.75
CA PRO A 265 -12.94 4.29 12.21
C PRO A 265 -12.63 2.85 12.61
N ARG A 266 -12.81 1.86 11.74
CA ARG A 266 -12.47 0.46 11.99
C ARG A 266 -10.96 0.23 11.96
N VAL A 267 -10.22 0.98 11.13
CA VAL A 267 -8.76 0.91 11.06
C VAL A 267 -8.14 1.51 12.34
N LYS A 268 -7.39 0.69 13.06
CA LYS A 268 -6.80 1.00 14.38
C LYS A 268 -5.29 1.17 14.36
N ALA A 269 -4.60 0.77 13.29
CA ALA A 269 -3.16 0.95 13.11
C ALA A 269 -2.81 0.93 11.62
N VAL A 270 -1.77 1.68 11.22
CA VAL A 270 -1.34 1.78 9.82
C VAL A 270 0.16 1.57 9.65
N PHE A 271 0.54 0.75 8.66
CA PHE A 271 1.92 0.52 8.25
C PHE A 271 2.12 0.97 6.80
N ALA A 272 2.82 2.07 6.57
CA ALA A 272 3.02 2.64 5.23
C ALA A 272 4.46 2.44 4.75
N ILE A 273 4.61 1.81 3.59
CA ILE A 273 5.89 1.49 2.95
C ILE A 273 6.08 2.43 1.75
N ALA A 274 7.21 3.11 1.70
CA ALA A 274 7.58 4.13 0.74
C ALA A 274 6.40 5.04 0.35
N PRO A 275 5.66 5.63 1.32
CA PRO A 275 4.43 6.35 1.02
C PRO A 275 4.68 7.48 0.02
N ALA A 276 3.94 7.47 -1.08
CA ALA A 276 4.01 8.48 -2.13
C ALA A 276 3.17 9.73 -1.77
N LEU A 277 3.31 10.78 -2.58
CA LEU A 277 2.49 12.00 -2.52
C LEU A 277 2.55 12.71 -1.16
N GLY A 278 3.71 12.77 -0.51
CA GLY A 278 3.86 13.48 0.77
C GLY A 278 3.47 14.96 0.69
N GLU A 279 3.82 15.64 -0.39
CA GLU A 279 3.42 17.03 -0.67
C GLU A 279 1.92 17.20 -0.99
N ALA A 280 1.19 16.11 -1.24
CA ALA A 280 -0.26 16.14 -1.39
C ALA A 280 -1.00 15.98 -0.06
N LEU A 281 -0.32 15.83 1.08
CA LEU A 281 -0.96 15.64 2.39
C LEU A 281 -0.84 16.88 3.27
N THR A 282 -1.98 17.35 3.79
CA THR A 282 -2.00 18.47 4.74
C THR A 282 -1.29 18.10 6.04
N ALA A 283 -0.37 18.96 6.50
CA ALA A 283 0.36 18.75 7.76
C ALA A 283 -0.59 18.67 8.97
N GLU A 284 -1.67 19.45 8.93
CA GLU A 284 -2.70 19.47 9.98
C GLU A 284 -3.42 18.13 10.11
N SER A 285 -3.76 17.48 8.99
CA SER A 285 -4.43 16.18 9.03
C SER A 285 -3.49 15.07 9.53
N LEU A 286 -2.23 15.08 9.09
CA LEU A 286 -1.20 14.14 9.53
C LEU A 286 -0.95 14.24 11.03
N ALA A 287 -0.83 15.46 11.57
CA ALA A 287 -0.65 15.70 12.99
C ALA A 287 -1.87 15.28 13.84
N ALA A 288 -3.07 15.28 13.25
CA ALA A 288 -4.31 14.89 13.90
C ALA A 288 -4.55 13.36 13.95
N ILE A 289 -3.74 12.55 13.25
CA ILE A 289 -3.86 11.09 13.28
C ILE A 289 -3.57 10.59 14.70
N ALA A 290 -4.59 9.97 15.31
CA ALA A 290 -4.54 9.51 16.70
C ALA A 290 -4.18 8.01 16.85
N ILE A 291 -4.22 7.24 15.77
CA ILE A 291 -3.87 5.82 15.78
C ILE A 291 -2.37 5.61 15.55
N PRO A 292 -1.78 4.49 15.99
CA PRO A 292 -0.39 4.15 15.69
C PRO A 292 -0.12 4.11 14.18
N VAL A 293 1.03 4.66 13.79
CA VAL A 293 1.53 4.65 12.41
C VAL A 293 3.01 4.26 12.39
N SER A 294 3.37 3.34 11.50
CA SER A 294 4.76 3.02 11.18
C SER A 294 5.04 3.35 9.71
N LEU A 295 6.12 4.09 9.47
CA LEU A 295 6.60 4.49 8.16
C LEU A 295 7.92 3.77 7.86
N VAL A 296 8.02 3.16 6.69
CA VAL A 296 9.25 2.53 6.18
C VAL A 296 9.50 3.03 4.77
N ALA A 297 10.73 3.34 4.37
CA ALA A 297 11.06 3.60 2.97
C ALA A 297 12.50 3.19 2.66
N GLY A 298 12.83 3.10 1.37
CA GLY A 298 14.22 2.98 0.92
C GLY A 298 14.97 4.29 1.13
N GLY A 299 16.22 4.22 1.59
CA GLY A 299 17.07 5.40 1.75
C GLY A 299 17.52 6.01 0.42
N ASP A 300 17.52 5.22 -0.65
CA ASP A 300 17.89 5.63 -2.01
C ASP A 300 16.64 5.69 -2.92
N ASP A 301 15.46 5.92 -2.34
CA ASP A 301 14.21 6.05 -3.08
C ASP A 301 14.18 7.36 -3.88
N VAL A 302 14.21 7.23 -5.20
CA VAL A 302 14.13 8.35 -6.15
C VAL A 302 12.79 8.43 -6.89
N THR A 303 11.89 7.45 -6.69
CA THR A 303 10.56 7.45 -7.31
C THR A 303 9.56 8.17 -6.41
N ALA A 304 9.63 7.91 -5.10
CA ALA A 304 9.05 8.74 -4.06
C ALA A 304 10.20 9.34 -3.25
N PRO A 305 10.81 10.45 -3.71
CA PRO A 305 11.98 11.07 -3.08
C PRO A 305 11.80 11.23 -1.57
N VAL A 306 12.82 10.81 -0.83
CA VAL A 306 12.78 10.68 0.64
C VAL A 306 12.36 11.98 1.34
N ASP A 307 12.87 13.11 0.88
CA ASP A 307 12.67 14.44 1.45
C ASP A 307 11.22 14.94 1.32
N THR A 308 10.63 14.85 0.12
CA THR A 308 9.27 15.31 -0.18
C THR A 308 8.19 14.30 0.19
N ASN A 309 8.58 13.07 0.55
CA ASN A 309 7.67 11.99 0.90
C ASN A 309 7.81 11.57 2.37
N ILE A 310 8.55 10.49 2.67
CA ILE A 310 8.57 9.92 4.03
C ILE A 310 9.06 10.93 5.08
N GLU A 311 10.09 11.74 4.82
CA GLU A 311 10.59 12.72 5.78
C GLU A 311 9.58 13.85 6.00
N ARG A 312 8.98 14.37 4.92
CA ARG A 312 7.92 15.37 4.99
C ARG A 312 6.69 14.86 5.76
N ILE A 313 6.29 13.61 5.55
CA ILE A 313 5.18 12.97 6.27
C ILE A 313 5.56 12.83 7.75
N ALA A 314 6.73 12.25 8.04
CA ALA A 314 7.24 12.05 9.40
C ALA A 314 7.36 13.36 10.20
N ALA A 315 7.79 14.44 9.55
CA ALA A 315 7.90 15.76 10.18
C ALA A 315 6.55 16.28 10.69
N SER A 316 5.43 15.86 10.08
CA SER A 316 4.07 16.19 10.54
C SER A 316 3.47 15.13 11.47
N MET A 317 4.16 14.01 11.70
CA MET A 317 3.70 12.87 12.50
C MET A 317 4.73 12.47 13.56
N PRO A 318 4.99 13.31 14.59
CA PRO A 318 6.06 13.07 15.55
C PRO A 318 5.88 11.80 16.42
N LYS A 319 4.72 11.15 16.35
CA LYS A 319 4.42 9.89 17.06
C LYS A 319 4.59 8.64 16.18
N ALA A 320 4.83 8.80 14.87
CA ALA A 320 5.03 7.68 13.98
C ALA A 320 6.44 7.08 14.19
N SER A 321 6.57 5.76 14.09
CA SER A 321 7.90 5.15 13.91
C SER A 321 8.35 5.35 12.47
N VAL A 322 9.65 5.59 12.26
CA VAL A 322 10.22 5.86 10.94
C VAL A 322 11.46 5.02 10.74
N THR A 323 11.50 4.27 9.64
CA THR A 323 12.63 3.43 9.25
C THR A 323 13.04 3.77 7.81
N LEU A 324 14.30 4.15 7.60
CA LEU A 324 14.91 4.23 6.27
C LEU A 324 15.83 3.04 6.06
N VAL A 325 15.55 2.25 5.02
CA VAL A 325 16.32 1.06 4.62
C VAL A 325 17.54 1.51 3.79
N PRO A 326 18.78 1.43 4.31
CA PRO A 326 19.95 1.89 3.57
C PRO A 326 20.10 1.17 2.23
N GLY A 327 20.37 1.93 1.17
CA GLY A 327 20.61 1.40 -0.18
C GLY A 327 19.36 0.94 -0.94
N ALA A 328 18.30 0.48 -0.25
CA ALA A 328 17.07 0.10 -0.92
C ALA A 328 16.43 1.30 -1.63
N TRP A 329 15.79 1.02 -2.75
CA TRP A 329 15.10 2.00 -3.57
C TRP A 329 13.61 1.62 -3.68
N HIS A 330 12.82 2.43 -4.40
CA HIS A 330 11.35 2.32 -4.40
C HIS A 330 10.83 0.90 -4.67
N TYR A 331 11.31 0.27 -5.75
CA TYR A 331 10.79 -1.02 -6.19
C TYR A 331 11.49 -2.23 -5.56
N THR A 332 12.40 -2.00 -4.59
CA THR A 332 12.88 -3.09 -3.72
C THR A 332 11.72 -3.71 -2.93
N PHE A 333 10.64 -2.97 -2.67
CA PHE A 333 9.47 -3.48 -1.95
C PHE A 333 8.43 -4.20 -2.83
N LEU A 334 8.70 -4.40 -4.13
CA LEU A 334 7.92 -5.32 -4.97
C LEU A 334 8.48 -6.74 -4.85
N ASP A 335 7.66 -7.74 -5.14
CA ASP A 335 8.10 -9.14 -5.18
C ASP A 335 9.35 -9.36 -6.06
N THR A 336 10.10 -10.41 -5.73
CA THR A 336 11.28 -10.82 -6.49
C THR A 336 10.85 -11.28 -7.88
N CYS A 337 11.37 -10.62 -8.92
CA CYS A 337 11.03 -10.96 -10.30
C CYS A 337 11.56 -12.35 -10.70
N LEU A 338 10.83 -13.03 -11.58
CA LEU A 338 11.31 -14.24 -12.22
C LEU A 338 12.56 -13.94 -13.07
N PRO A 339 13.56 -14.85 -13.10
CA PRO A 339 14.76 -14.67 -13.91
C PRO A 339 14.47 -14.38 -15.39
N ALA A 340 13.39 -14.96 -15.92
CA ALA A 340 12.97 -14.80 -17.32
C ALA A 340 12.58 -13.35 -17.66
N VAL A 341 12.03 -12.59 -16.71
CA VAL A 341 11.57 -11.20 -16.93
C VAL A 341 12.51 -10.16 -16.36
N ALA A 342 13.42 -10.53 -15.45
CA ALA A 342 14.29 -9.60 -14.72
C ALA A 342 15.07 -8.64 -15.61
N LYS A 343 15.54 -9.10 -16.78
CA LYS A 343 16.23 -8.23 -17.76
C LYS A 343 15.29 -7.28 -18.49
N ARG A 344 14.09 -7.74 -18.88
CA ARG A 344 13.07 -6.92 -19.58
C ARG A 344 12.51 -5.84 -18.64
N LEU A 345 12.31 -6.18 -17.38
CA LEU A 345 11.72 -5.35 -16.34
C LEU A 345 12.77 -4.84 -15.35
N ALA A 346 14.00 -4.59 -15.83
CA ALA A 346 15.11 -4.23 -14.96
C ALA A 346 14.96 -2.86 -14.24
N HIS A 347 13.89 -2.12 -14.53
CA HIS A 347 13.48 -0.89 -13.86
C HIS A 347 12.54 -1.15 -12.65
N ILE A 348 12.18 -2.40 -12.36
CA ILE A 348 11.51 -2.82 -11.11
C ILE A 348 12.19 -4.04 -10.49
N CYS A 349 12.91 -4.84 -11.28
CA CYS A 349 13.52 -6.10 -10.85
C CYS A 349 14.98 -5.99 -10.38
N ARG A 350 15.63 -4.85 -10.60
CA ARG A 350 17.05 -4.68 -10.30
C ARG A 350 17.21 -3.77 -9.10
N ASP A 351 17.82 -4.28 -8.05
CA ASP A 351 18.15 -3.47 -6.87
C ASP A 351 19.52 -2.81 -6.98
N ASN A 352 19.74 -1.81 -6.13
CA ASN A 352 21.02 -1.12 -6.03
C ASN A 352 22.14 -2.09 -5.59
N PRO A 353 23.40 -1.83 -5.95
CA PRO A 353 24.51 -2.67 -5.52
C PRO A 353 24.55 -2.85 -3.99
N GLY A 354 24.61 -4.10 -3.54
CA GLY A 354 24.65 -4.45 -2.11
C GLY A 354 23.28 -4.56 -1.43
N VAL A 355 22.18 -4.30 -2.14
CA VAL A 355 20.82 -4.53 -1.64
C VAL A 355 20.43 -5.98 -1.91
N ASP A 356 20.07 -6.68 -0.84
CA ASP A 356 19.41 -7.99 -0.88
C ASP A 356 17.91 -7.78 -0.66
N ARG A 357 17.12 -7.96 -1.73
CA ARG A 357 15.67 -7.77 -1.72
C ARG A 357 14.97 -8.65 -0.70
N ASP A 358 15.31 -9.93 -0.67
CA ASP A 358 14.66 -10.90 0.22
C ASP A 358 14.96 -10.56 1.69
N ALA A 359 16.19 -10.09 1.98
CA ALA A 359 16.54 -9.60 3.31
C ALA A 359 15.78 -8.30 3.69
N VAL A 360 15.55 -7.39 2.75
CA VAL A 360 14.74 -6.18 2.96
C VAL A 360 13.28 -6.56 3.22
N HIS A 361 12.72 -7.49 2.45
CA HIS A 361 11.37 -8.03 2.64
C HIS A 361 11.22 -8.68 4.01
N ALA A 362 12.13 -9.59 4.39
CA ALA A 362 12.10 -10.27 5.68
C ALA A 362 12.13 -9.28 6.86
N LYS A 363 13.02 -8.28 6.81
CA LYS A 363 13.11 -7.24 7.85
C LYS A 363 11.85 -6.36 7.91
N THR A 364 11.32 -5.97 6.75
CA THR A 364 10.12 -5.12 6.68
C THR A 364 8.87 -5.88 7.13
N ALA A 365 8.72 -7.15 6.76
CA ALA A 365 7.64 -8.03 7.21
C ALA A 365 7.71 -8.23 8.72
N ALA A 366 8.89 -8.52 9.28
CA ALA A 366 9.08 -8.64 10.73
C ALA A 366 8.65 -7.35 11.46
N GLN A 367 9.07 -6.18 10.96
CA GLN A 367 8.66 -4.89 11.52
C GLN A 367 7.13 -4.70 11.48
N ALA A 368 6.46 -5.09 10.38
CA ALA A 368 5.01 -5.01 10.26
C ALA A 368 4.30 -5.97 11.24
N ILE A 369 4.79 -7.21 11.36
CA ILE A 369 4.26 -8.22 12.27
C ILE A 369 4.35 -7.73 13.72
N ASP A 370 5.52 -7.25 14.15
CA ASP A 370 5.75 -6.72 15.49
C ASP A 370 4.87 -5.50 15.77
N PHE A 371 4.78 -4.58 14.80
CA PHE A 371 3.95 -3.39 14.89
C PHE A 371 2.47 -3.73 15.09
N PHE A 372 1.91 -4.63 14.27
CA PHE A 372 0.51 -5.02 14.40
C PHE A 372 0.25 -5.88 15.64
N ALA A 373 1.20 -6.71 16.07
CA ALA A 373 1.06 -7.47 17.31
C ALA A 373 0.97 -6.53 18.54
N ALA A 374 1.78 -5.47 18.55
CA ALA A 374 1.79 -4.48 19.63
C ALA A 374 0.56 -3.56 19.61
N THR A 375 0.06 -3.19 18.43
CA THR A 375 -0.99 -2.17 18.27
C THR A 375 -2.39 -2.74 18.12
N LEU A 376 -2.51 -4.01 17.72
CA LEU A 376 -3.76 -4.76 17.64
C LEU A 376 -3.70 -5.99 18.57
N PRO A 377 -3.49 -5.83 19.89
CA PRO A 377 -3.38 -6.95 20.80
C PRO A 377 -4.70 -7.72 20.86
N ALA A 378 -4.61 -9.04 21.10
CA ALA A 378 -5.80 -9.81 21.46
C ALA A 378 -6.38 -9.25 22.77
N LYS A 379 -7.71 -9.12 22.87
CA LYS A 379 -8.34 -8.83 24.16
C LYS A 379 -8.04 -9.99 25.10
N GLN A 380 -7.47 -9.69 26.27
CA GLN A 380 -7.37 -10.67 27.34
C GLN A 380 -8.80 -11.07 27.76
N PRO A 381 -9.08 -12.38 27.91
CA PRO A 381 -10.41 -12.89 28.21
C PRO A 381 -10.98 -12.40 29.55
#